data_AF-A0A661AP59-F1
#
_entry.id   AF-A0A661AP59-F1
#
_cell.length_a   1.000
_cell.length_b   1.000
_cell.length_c   1.000
_cell.angle_alpha   90.00
_cell.angle_beta   90.00
_cell.angle_gamma   90.00
#
_symmetry.space_group_name_H-M   'P 1'
#
loop_
_entity.id
_entity.type
_entity.pdbx_description
1 polymer ?
#
loop_
_entity_poly.entity_id
_entity_poly.type
_entity_poly.pdbx_seq_one_letter_code
_entity_poly.pdbx_strand_id
1 'polypeptide(L)'
;MLWIIFLADTLSPSWVEKAVVPLWAGAILMDGGVEYSYHCYQTAEEPGKAVFWRNMTRGFEYARDVLIISATTITIMYFIEKWRKRHGKKNRTFSAPSSLLFKKRVQQSL
;
A
#
# COMPACT_ATOMS: atom_id res chain seq x y z
N MET A 1 -9.01 -8.61 8.59
CA MET A 1 -9.38 -7.85 7.37
C MET A 1 -9.94 -6.45 7.66
N LEU A 2 -10.91 -6.27 8.58
CA LEU A 2 -11.53 -4.97 8.88
C LEU A 2 -10.55 -3.85 9.27
N TRP A 3 -9.46 -4.17 9.97
CA TRP A 3 -8.43 -3.20 10.37
C TRP A 3 -7.69 -2.52 9.21
N ILE A 4 -7.48 -3.22 8.09
CA ILE A 4 -6.78 -2.67 6.91
C ILE A 4 -7.64 -1.60 6.22
N ILE A 5 -8.96 -1.80 6.23
CA ILE A 5 -9.93 -0.83 5.68
C ILE A 5 -9.94 0.43 6.55
N PHE A 6 -9.93 0.27 7.87
CA PHE A 6 -9.86 1.40 8.82
C PHE A 6 -8.57 2.20 8.67
N LEU A 7 -7.42 1.53 8.51
CA LEU A 7 -6.12 2.17 8.24
C LEU A 7 -6.10 2.93 6.90
N ALA A 8 -6.81 2.44 5.88
CA ALA A 8 -6.95 3.13 4.60
C ALA A 8 -7.80 4.40 4.68
N ASP A 9 -8.74 4.45 5.62
CA ASP A 9 -9.55 5.64 5.87
C ASP A 9 -8.80 6.69 6.72
N THR A 10 -7.79 6.30 7.49
CA THR A 10 -6.99 7.23 8.34
C THR A 10 -5.72 7.74 7.67
N LEU A 11 -5.09 6.98 6.77
CA LEU A 11 -3.86 7.40 6.10
C LEU A 11 -4.14 8.26 4.86
N SER A 12 -3.32 9.30 4.65
CA SER A 12 -3.40 10.12 3.44
C SER A 12 -3.18 9.26 2.19
N PRO A 13 -4.04 9.38 1.16
CA PRO A 13 -3.85 8.74 -0.15
C PRO A 13 -2.45 8.92 -0.74
N SER A 14 -1.89 10.12 -0.56
CA SER A 14 -0.57 10.48 -1.08
C SER A 14 0.56 9.70 -0.41
N TRP A 15 0.38 9.32 0.86
CA TRP A 15 1.35 8.53 1.61
C TRP A 15 1.32 7.07 1.19
N VAL A 16 0.12 6.50 1.02
CA VAL A 16 -0.07 5.12 0.55
C VAL A 16 0.63 4.92 -0.80
N GLU A 17 0.39 5.82 -1.76
CA GLU A 17 1.03 5.75 -3.09
C GLU A 17 2.55 5.86 -3.06
N LYS A 18 3.09 6.78 -2.23
CA LYS A 18 4.53 6.99 -2.11
C LYS A 18 5.24 5.87 -1.35
N ALA A 19 4.53 5.09 -0.52
CA ALA A 19 5.12 4.06 0.31
C ALA A 19 5.23 2.69 -0.38
N VAL A 20 4.39 2.37 -1.37
CA VAL A 20 4.39 1.04 -2.04
C VAL A 20 5.77 0.70 -2.60
N VAL A 21 6.33 1.58 -3.44
CA VAL A 21 7.60 1.29 -4.15
C VAL A 21 8.79 1.20 -3.17
N PRO A 22 9.00 2.13 -2.23
CA PRO A 22 10.07 2.00 -1.23
C PRO A 22 9.95 0.74 -0.36
N LEU A 23 8.75 0.31 0.01
CA LEU A 23 8.56 -0.90 0.82
C LEU A 23 8.96 -2.17 0.05
N TRP A 24 8.55 -2.28 -1.22
CA TRP A 24 8.98 -3.40 -2.07
C TRP A 24 10.49 -3.35 -2.35
N ALA A 25 11.05 -2.18 -2.63
CA ALA A 25 12.50 -2.02 -2.81
C ALA A 25 13.28 -2.41 -1.55
N GLY A 26 12.78 -2.04 -0.37
CA GLY A 26 13.34 -2.46 0.91
C GLY A 26 13.30 -3.97 1.09
N ALA A 27 12.19 -4.63 0.74
CA ALA A 27 12.08 -6.09 0.83
C ALA A 27 13.11 -6.80 -0.07
N ILE A 28 13.29 -6.33 -1.31
CA ILE A 28 14.29 -6.86 -2.25
C ILE A 28 15.71 -6.64 -1.71
N LEU A 29 16.00 -5.47 -1.16
CA LEU A 29 17.30 -5.17 -0.55
C LEU A 29 17.62 -6.12 0.61
N MET A 30 16.62 -6.39 1.47
CA MET A 30 16.81 -7.34 2.59
C MET A 30 17.04 -8.76 2.09
N ASP A 31 16.41 -9.18 0.99
CA ASP A 31 16.65 -10.50 0.38
C ASP A 31 18.10 -10.64 -0.10
N GLY A 32 18.67 -9.60 -0.72
CA GLY A 32 20.11 -9.55 -1.02
C GLY A 32 21.00 -9.58 0.23
N GLY A 33 20.55 -8.97 1.33
CA GLY A 33 21.21 -9.05 2.64
C GLY A 33 21.20 -10.48 3.23
N VAL A 34 20.10 -11.22 3.07
CA VAL A 34 20.00 -12.64 3.44
C VAL A 34 21.02 -13.44 2.65
N GLU A 35 21.04 -13.31 1.33
CA GLU A 35 21.95 -14.05 0.46
C GLU A 35 23.42 -13.77 0.80
N TYR A 36 23.79 -12.50 0.94
CA TYR A 36 25.16 -12.11 1.27
C TYR A 36 25.59 -12.62 2.65
N SER A 37 24.76 -12.42 3.68
CA SER A 37 25.08 -12.89 5.04
C SER A 37 25.15 -14.41 5.14
N TYR A 38 24.31 -15.13 4.38
CA TYR A 38 24.35 -16.58 4.31
C TYR A 38 25.63 -17.08 3.63
N HIS A 39 26.07 -16.42 2.56
CA HIS A 39 27.36 -16.70 1.93
C HIS A 39 28.51 -16.53 2.94
N CYS A 40 28.55 -15.41 3.68
CA CYS A 40 29.58 -15.19 4.70
C CYS A 40 29.54 -16.20 5.85
N TYR A 41 28.35 -16.70 6.21
CA TYR A 41 28.21 -17.79 7.18
C TYR A 41 28.85 -19.09 6.69
N GLN A 42 28.65 -19.44 5.42
CA GLN A 42 29.19 -20.67 4.84
C GLN A 42 30.72 -20.64 4.69
N THR A 43 31.30 -19.47 4.44
CA THR A 43 32.74 -19.30 4.25
C THR A 43 33.50 -18.95 5.53
N ALA A 44 32.83 -18.90 6.69
CA ALA A 44 33.45 -18.53 7.95
C ALA A 44 34.30 -19.68 8.52
N GLU A 45 35.62 -19.47 8.60
CA GLU A 45 36.56 -20.44 9.19
C GLU A 45 36.56 -20.40 10.73
N GLU A 46 36.21 -19.26 11.32
CA GLU A 46 36.16 -19.07 12.77
C GLU A 46 34.73 -19.29 13.32
N PRO A 47 34.56 -20.07 14.41
CA PRO A 47 33.25 -20.33 14.99
C PRO A 47 32.48 -19.07 15.41
N GLY A 48 33.17 -18.06 15.95
CA GLY A 48 32.56 -16.80 16.37
C GLY A 48 31.98 -15.99 15.19
N LYS A 49 32.70 -15.96 14.06
CA LYS A 49 32.23 -15.32 12.82
C LYS A 49 31.03 -16.06 12.23
N ALA A 50 31.03 -17.39 12.26
CA ALA A 50 29.91 -18.19 11.80
C ALA A 50 28.63 -17.90 12.62
N VAL A 51 28.73 -17.83 13.94
CA VAL A 51 27.57 -17.48 14.81
C VAL A 51 27.07 -16.07 14.52
N PHE A 52 27.97 -15.10 14.37
CA PHE A 52 27.61 -13.73 14.00
C PHE A 52 26.83 -13.67 12.69
N TRP A 53 27.38 -14.26 11.62
CA TRP A 53 26.75 -14.23 10.30
C TRP A 53 25.41 -14.96 10.27
N ARG A 54 25.29 -16.09 10.97
CA ARG A 54 24.01 -16.80 11.12
C ARG A 54 22.95 -15.93 11.80
N ASN A 55 23.33 -15.16 12.82
CA ASN A 55 22.40 -14.24 13.49
C ASN A 55 22.02 -13.06 12.59
N MET A 56 22.97 -12.53 11.81
CA MET A 56 22.72 -11.51 10.79
C MET A 56 21.74 -12.00 9.71
N THR A 57 21.93 -13.21 9.18
CA THR A 57 21.01 -13.82 8.20
C THR A 57 19.59 -13.87 8.74
N ARG A 58 19.40 -14.35 9.97
CA ARG A 58 18.09 -14.36 10.64
C ARG A 58 17.50 -12.96 10.82
N GLY A 59 18.35 -11.98 11.14
CA GLY A 59 17.93 -10.57 11.24
C GLY A 59 17.41 -10.02 9.91
N PHE A 60 18.11 -10.29 8.81
CA PHE A 60 17.67 -9.90 7.47
C PHE A 60 16.41 -10.63 7.02
N GLU A 61 16.28 -11.94 7.31
CA GLU A 61 15.07 -12.72 7.04
C GLU A 61 13.86 -12.08 7.75
N TYR A 62 14.00 -11.76 9.03
CA TYR A 62 12.94 -11.12 9.81
C TYR A 62 12.57 -9.74 9.24
N ALA A 63 13.57 -8.90 8.92
CA ALA A 63 13.34 -7.58 8.35
C ALA A 63 12.66 -7.64 6.97
N ARG A 64 13.08 -8.58 6.11
CA ARG A 64 12.44 -8.86 4.81
C ARG A 64 10.97 -9.22 5.00
N ASP A 65 10.67 -10.16 5.90
CA ASP A 65 9.30 -10.64 6.10
C ASP A 65 8.38 -9.54 6.62
N VAL A 66 8.85 -8.71 7.57
CA VAL A 66 8.13 -7.51 8.04
C VAL A 66 7.87 -6.52 6.91
N LEU A 67 8.84 -6.30 6.03
CA LEU A 67 8.69 -5.42 4.87
C LEU A 67 7.72 -5.99 3.84
N ILE A 68 7.74 -7.30 3.57
CA ILE A 68 6.77 -7.95 2.67
C ILE A 68 5.34 -7.81 3.21
N ILE A 69 5.13 -8.06 4.50
CA ILE A 69 3.81 -7.91 5.14
C ILE A 69 3.34 -6.45 5.03
N SER A 70 4.25 -5.51 5.30
CA SER A 70 3.95 -4.07 5.22
C SER A 70 3.66 -3.62 3.78
N ALA A 71 4.48 -4.03 2.82
CA ALA A 71 4.33 -3.74 1.40
C ALA A 71 3.00 -4.30 0.87
N THR A 72 2.67 -5.54 1.23
CA THR A 72 1.42 -6.19 0.86
C THR A 72 0.22 -5.44 1.43
N THR A 73 0.28 -5.06 2.71
CA THR A 73 -0.79 -4.30 3.37
C THR A 73 -1.05 -2.97 2.67
N ILE A 74 0.01 -2.18 2.43
CA ILE A 74 -0.09 -0.88 1.73
C ILE A 74 -0.57 -1.06 0.29
N THR A 75 -0.14 -2.13 -0.40
CA THR A 75 -0.60 -2.45 -1.76
C THR A 75 -2.09 -2.74 -1.80
N ILE A 76 -2.61 -3.51 -0.83
CA ILE A 76 -4.05 -3.77 -0.69
C ILE A 76 -4.81 -2.46 -0.45
N MET A 77 -4.31 -1.59 0.45
CA MET A 77 -4.90 -0.28 0.71
C MET A 77 -4.97 0.57 -0.56
N TYR A 78 -3.88 0.61 -1.33
CA TYR A 78 -3.82 1.30 -2.63
C TYR A 78 -4.89 0.79 -3.61
N PHE A 79 -5.05 -0.53 -3.74
CA PHE A 79 -6.07 -1.12 -4.63
C PHE A 79 -7.50 -0.80 -4.17
N ILE A 80 -7.78 -0.91 -2.87
CA ILE A 80 -9.09 -0.57 -2.30
C ILE A 80 -9.43 0.89 -2.59
N GLU A 81 -8.48 1.80 -2.40
CA GLU A 81 -8.70 3.23 -2.63
C GLU A 81 -8.94 3.53 -4.13
N LYS A 82 -8.12 2.94 -5.00
CA LYS A 82 -8.28 3.07 -6.46
C LYS A 82 -9.62 2.51 -6.93
N TRP A 83 -10.06 1.41 -6.34
CA TRP A 83 -11.38 0.83 -6.59
C TRP A 83 -12.51 1.77 -6.13
N ARG A 84 -12.44 2.29 -4.89
CA ARG A 84 -13.39 3.29 -4.36
C ARG A 84 -13.47 4.54 -5.24
N LYS A 85 -12.34 5.08 -5.72
CA LYS A 85 -12.33 6.23 -6.66
C LYS A 85 -13.05 5.93 -7.97
N ARG A 86 -12.90 4.72 -8.52
CA ARG A 86 -13.57 4.30 -9.77
C ARG A 86 -15.08 4.12 -9.60
N HIS A 87 -15.54 3.57 -8.47
CA HIS A 87 -16.97 3.32 -8.24
C HIS A 87 -17.70 4.52 -7.60
N GLY A 88 -17.03 5.31 -6.76
CA GLY A 88 -17.55 6.56 -6.22
C GLY A 88 -17.80 7.63 -7.28
N LYS A 89 -17.07 7.60 -8.41
CA LYS A 89 -17.35 8.44 -9.58
C LYS A 89 -18.65 8.06 -10.30
N LYS A 90 -19.06 6.79 -10.30
CA LYS A 90 -20.32 6.36 -10.94
C LYS A 90 -21.57 6.81 -10.16
N ASN A 91 -21.46 7.06 -8.85
CA ASN A 91 -22.57 7.55 -8.02
C ASN A 91 -22.72 9.08 -7.97
N ARG A 92 -21.87 9.85 -8.68
CA ARG A 92 -22.02 11.33 -8.80
C ARG A 92 -22.62 11.80 -10.13
N THR A 93 -22.97 10.89 -11.03
CA THR A 93 -23.70 11.20 -12.29
C THR A 93 -25.15 10.73 -12.29
N PHE A 94 -25.73 10.50 -11.11
CA PHE A 94 -27.19 10.41 -10.95
C PHE A 94 -27.70 11.63 -10.18
N SER A 95 -27.34 12.83 -10.64
CA SER A 95 -28.29 13.93 -10.61
C SER A 95 -29.41 13.53 -11.56
N ALA A 96 -30.46 12.93 -10.99
CA ALA A 96 -31.69 12.57 -11.68
C ALA A 96 -32.18 13.75 -12.55
N PRO A 97 -32.83 13.46 -13.69
CA PRO A 97 -33.42 14.47 -14.56
C PRO A 97 -34.63 15.07 -13.86
N SER A 98 -34.49 16.23 -13.23
CA SER A 98 -35.63 16.99 -12.72
C SER A 98 -35.90 18.20 -13.62
N SER A 99 -36.88 18.02 -14.51
CA SER A 99 -37.95 19.01 -14.73
C SER A 99 -37.52 20.49 -14.76
N LEU A 100 -37.05 20.96 -15.92
CA LEU A 100 -37.12 22.38 -16.30
C LEU A 100 -38.17 22.64 -17.39
N LEU A 101 -39.04 21.67 -17.65
CA LEU A 101 -40.40 21.93 -18.10
C LEU A 101 -41.23 22.25 -16.85
N PHE A 102 -41.88 23.41 -16.85
CA PHE A 102 -42.76 23.93 -15.78
C PHE A 102 -42.11 24.59 -14.56
N LYS A 103 -41.70 25.87 -14.74
CA LYS A 103 -42.12 26.96 -13.84
C LYS A 103 -42.25 28.29 -14.61
N LYS A 104 -43.47 28.54 -15.10
CA LYS A 104 -44.24 29.77 -14.94
C LYS A 104 -43.46 31.12 -14.98
N ARG A 105 -43.48 31.77 -16.14
CA ARG A 105 -43.50 33.24 -16.28
C ARG A 105 -44.58 33.53 -17.33
N VAL A 106 -45.87 33.51 -16.95
CA VAL A 106 -46.67 34.73 -16.78
C VAL A 106 -45.96 35.96 -17.34
N GLN A 107 -45.98 36.11 -18.66
CA GLN A 107 -45.93 37.41 -19.32
C GLN A 107 -47.39 37.83 -19.52
N GLN A 108 -47.97 38.34 -18.44
CA GLN A 108 -49.10 39.26 -18.49
C GLN A 108 -48.52 40.63 -18.17
N SER A 109 -48.37 41.48 -19.19
CA SER A 109 -48.43 42.92 -19.04
C SER A 109 -48.63 43.57 -20.41
N LEU A 110 -49.84 44.12 -20.58
CA LEU A 110 -50.30 45.16 -21.51
C LEU A 110 -50.19 44.89 -23.01
#